data_AF-A0A7J4PN37-F1
#
_entry.id   AF-A0A7J4PN37-F1
#
_cell.length_a   1.000
_cell.length_b   1.000
_cell.length_c   1.000
_cell.angle_alpha   90.00
_cell.angle_beta   90.00
_cell.angle_gamma   90.00
#
_symmetry.space_group_name_H-M   'P 1'
#
loop_
_entity.id
_entity.type
_entity.pdbx_description
1 polymer ?
#
loop_
_entity_poly.entity_id
_entity_poly.type
_entity_poly.pdbx_seq_one_letter_code
_entity_poly.pdbx_strand_id
1 'polypeptide(L)'
;MALPSVFYMLYSASLGIFLPAYGWLLTLHRVIGFLTLILGIIFVTNQWKWKGKKYMDIGILFWTGTLLLGIVVYLILFGFISS
;
A
#
# COMPACT_ATOMS: atom_id res chain seq x y z
N MET A 1 -20.15 1.23 -0.86
CA MET A 1 -19.74 -0.01 -0.14
C MET A 1 -18.31 0.04 0.41
N ALA A 2 -17.37 0.80 -0.17
CA ALA A 2 -15.96 0.79 0.26
C ALA A 2 -15.64 1.58 1.55
N LEU A 3 -16.37 2.66 1.84
CA LEU A 3 -16.12 3.48 3.03
C LEU A 3 -16.32 2.71 4.36
N PRO A 4 -17.42 1.97 4.58
CA PRO A 4 -17.61 1.17 5.79
C PRO A 4 -16.52 0.12 6.00
N SER A 5 -16.05 -0.54 4.94
CA SER A 5 -14.97 -1.52 5.01
C SER A 5 -13.62 -0.88 5.36
N VAL A 6 -13.34 0.33 4.87
CA VAL A 6 -12.14 1.09 5.23
C VAL A 6 -12.16 1.48 6.72
N PHE A 7 -13.30 1.99 7.22
CA PHE A 7 -13.45 2.34 8.63
C PHE A 7 -13.36 1.12 9.55
N TYR A 8 -13.98 0.01 9.17
CA TYR A 8 -13.88 -1.25 9.91
C TYR A 8 -12.43 -1.75 9.99
N MET A 9 -11.70 -1.70 8.87
CA MET A 9 -10.29 -2.12 8.83
C MET A 9 -9.38 -1.25 9.70
N LEU A 10 -9.62 0.07 9.75
CA LEU A 10 -8.90 0.99 10.63
C LEU A 10 -9.23 0.75 12.11
N TYR A 11 -10.51 0.52 12.43
CA TYR A 11 -10.97 0.20 13.78
C TYR A 11 -10.37 -1.12 14.28
N SER A 12 -10.42 -2.20 13.49
CA SER A 12 -9.81 -3.48 13.84
C SER A 12 -8.29 -3.37 14.04
N ALA A 13 -7.61 -2.56 13.21
CA ALA A 13 -6.19 -2.29 13.37
C ALA A 13 -5.87 -1.53 14.68
N SER A 14 -6.73 -0.59 15.10
CA SER A 14 -6.57 0.14 16.37
C SER A 14 -6.73 -0.76 17.60
N LEU A 15 -7.46 -1.87 17.45
CA LEU A 15 -7.64 -2.89 18.49
C LEU A 15 -6.55 -3.97 18.48
N GLY A 16 -5.55 -3.88 17.59
CA GLY A 16 -4.52 -4.90 17.43
C GLY A 16 -5.03 -6.23 16.85
N ILE A 17 -6.26 -6.25 16.32
CA ILE A 17 -6.87 -7.44 15.72
C ILE A 17 -6.36 -7.52 14.28
N PHE A 18 -5.20 -8.16 14.13
CA PHE A 18 -4.66 -8.56 12.84
C PHE A 18 -4.96 -10.03 12.63
N LEU A 19 -5.39 -10.43 11.43
CA LEU A 19 -5.40 -11.87 11.12
C LEU A 19 -3.94 -12.38 11.18
N PRO A 20 -3.65 -13.37 12.05
CA PRO A 20 -2.27 -13.65 12.48
C PRO A 20 -1.34 -14.15 11.37
N ALA A 21 -1.89 -14.69 10.28
CA ALA A 21 -1.09 -15.39 9.27
C ALA A 21 -0.26 -14.48 8.34
N TYR A 22 -0.52 -13.16 8.29
CA TYR A 22 0.10 -12.27 7.29
C TYR A 22 0.33 -10.83 7.80
N GLY A 23 0.40 -10.64 9.12
CA GLY A 23 0.64 -9.33 9.73
C GLY A 23 1.91 -8.62 9.23
N TRP A 24 2.98 -9.37 8.97
CA TRP A 24 4.22 -8.83 8.41
C TRP A 24 4.04 -8.31 6.98
N LEU A 25 3.30 -9.04 6.13
CA LEU A 25 3.06 -8.69 4.73
C LEU A 25 2.18 -7.45 4.62
N LEU A 26 1.13 -7.38 5.45
CA LEU A 26 0.26 -6.21 5.57
C LEU A 26 1.04 -4.98 6.07
N THR A 27 1.92 -5.16 7.05
CA THR A 27 2.79 -4.10 7.56
C THR A 27 3.73 -3.59 6.46
N LEU A 28 4.35 -4.51 5.72
CA LEU A 28 5.23 -4.19 4.60
C LEU A 28 4.47 -3.41 3.50
N HIS A 29 3.24 -3.81 3.18
CA HIS A 29 2.39 -3.08 2.24
C HIS A 29 2.12 -1.63 2.68
N ARG A 30 1.77 -1.44 3.95
CA ARG A 30 1.52 -0.11 4.52
C ARG A 30 2.77 0.77 4.46
N VAL A 31 3.94 0.24 4.82
CA VAL A 31 5.21 0.98 4.79
C VAL A 31 5.59 1.39 3.36
N ILE A 32 5.55 0.45 2.41
CA ILE A 32 5.89 0.76 1.01
C ILE A 32 4.87 1.75 0.41
N GLY A 33 3.58 1.58 0.71
CA GLY A 33 2.55 2.53 0.26
C GLY A 33 2.75 3.95 0.80
N PHE A 34 3.11 4.08 2.07
CA PHE A 34 3.42 5.38 2.67
C PHE A 34 4.62 6.06 2.01
N LEU A 35 5.71 5.31 1.79
CA LEU A 35 6.90 5.82 1.07
C LEU A 35 6.56 6.24 -0.36
N THR A 36 5.71 5.48 -1.04
CA THR A 36 5.24 5.79 -2.41
C THR A 36 4.45 7.10 -2.45
N LEU A 37 3.59 7.35 -1.46
CA LEU A 37 2.86 8.62 -1.36
C LEU A 37 3.79 9.81 -1.12
N ILE A 38 4.77 9.68 -0.21
CA ILE A 38 5.77 10.73 0.04
C ILE A 38 6.56 11.01 -1.25
N LEU A 39 7.03 9.97 -1.94
CA LEU A 39 7.74 10.10 -3.22
C LEU A 39 6.88 10.79 -4.28
N GLY A 40 5.59 10.46 -4.35
CA GLY A 40 4.64 11.11 -5.25
C GLY A 40 4.47 12.60 -4.94
N ILE A 41 4.30 12.97 -3.67
CA ILE A 41 4.19 14.37 -3.24
C ILE A 41 5.48 15.13 -3.59
N ILE A 42 6.64 14.57 -3.27
CA ILE A 42 7.94 15.18 -3.61
C ILE A 42 8.06 15.34 -5.13
N PHE A 43 7.68 14.33 -5.91
CA PHE A 43 7.75 14.38 -7.37
C PHE A 43 6.85 15.48 -7.97
N VAL A 44 5.63 15.65 -7.45
CA VAL A 44 4.67 16.66 -7.93
C VAL A 44 5.06 18.07 -7.47
N THR A 45 5.50 18.23 -6.23
CA THR A 45 5.89 19.53 -5.65
C THR A 45 7.24 20.02 -6.16
N ASN A 46 8.16 19.11 -6.49
CA ASN A 46 9.48 19.47 -6.98
C ASN A 46 9.44 19.72 -8.49
N GLN A 47 9.26 20.99 -8.87
CA GLN A 47 9.19 21.45 -10.25
C GLN A 47 10.51 21.15 -11.01
N TRP A 48 10.61 19.95 -11.58
CA TRP A 48 11.59 19.52 -12.58
C TRP A 48 12.97 19.04 -12.11
N LYS A 49 13.39 19.21 -10.85
CA LYS A 49 14.68 18.63 -10.39
C LYS A 49 14.69 17.09 -10.33
N TRP A 50 13.52 16.47 -10.13
CA TRP A 50 13.37 15.03 -9.96
C TRP A 50 12.69 14.33 -11.15
N LYS A 51 12.53 15.04 -12.27
CA LYS A 51 11.99 14.46 -13.52
C LYS A 51 13.04 13.71 -14.36
N GLY A 52 14.23 13.47 -13.81
CA GLY A 52 15.21 12.59 -14.44
C GLY A 52 14.68 11.17 -14.53
N LYS A 53 14.91 10.50 -15.67
CA LYS A 53 14.42 9.13 -15.96
C LYS A 53 14.61 8.16 -14.78
N LYS A 54 15.77 8.20 -14.12
CA LYS A 54 16.10 7.37 -12.95
C LYS A 54 15.08 7.51 -11.80
N TYR A 55 14.66 8.72 -11.48
CA TYR A 55 13.73 8.96 -10.38
C TYR A 55 12.29 8.61 -10.75
N MET A 56 11.91 8.79 -12.03
CA MET A 56 10.64 8.29 -12.56
C MET A 56 10.58 6.75 -12.51
N ASP A 57 11.64 6.07 -12.94
CA ASP A 57 11.73 4.60 -12.90
C ASP A 57 11.61 4.08 -11.46
N ILE A 58 12.28 4.72 -10.49
CA ILE A 58 12.15 4.39 -9.06
C ILE A 58 10.72 4.61 -8.57
N GLY A 59 10.10 5.74 -8.90
CA GLY A 59 8.71 6.02 -8.55
C GLY A 59 7.75 4.95 -9.08
N ILE A 60 7.88 4.58 -10.35
CA ILE A 60 7.07 3.53 -10.99
C ILE A 60 7.29 2.17 -10.29
N LEU A 61 8.52 1.84 -9.93
CA LEU A 61 8.83 0.61 -9.20
C LEU A 61 8.11 0.56 -7.83
N PHE A 62 8.16 1.67 -7.08
CA PHE A 62 7.46 1.79 -5.80
C PHE A 62 5.94 1.68 -5.96
N TRP A 63 5.36 2.40 -6.93
CA TRP A 63 3.93 2.32 -7.25
C TRP A 63 3.48 0.90 -7.64
N THR A 64 4.24 0.25 -8.52
CA THR A 64 3.94 -1.11 -8.99
C THR A 64 4.08 -2.11 -7.85
N GLY A 65 5.13 -1.99 -7.03
CA GLY A 65 5.35 -2.83 -5.86
C GLY A 65 4.24 -2.71 -4.83
N THR A 66 3.83 -1.47 -4.48
CA THR A 66 2.68 -1.25 -3.58
C THR A 66 1.41 -1.87 -4.14
N LEU A 67 1.11 -1.66 -5.42
CA LEU A 67 -0.10 -2.15 -6.06
C LEU A 67 -0.15 -3.69 -6.04
N LEU A 68 0.92 -4.36 -6.50
CA LEU A 68 0.99 -5.82 -6.50
C LEU A 68 0.86 -6.40 -5.10
N LEU A 69 1.54 -5.79 -4.13
CA LEU A 69 1.48 -6.25 -2.75
C LEU A 69 0.08 -6.04 -2.13
N GLY A 70 -0.62 -4.97 -2.53
CA GLY A 70 -2.01 -4.74 -2.15
C GLY A 70 -2.95 -5.80 -2.71
N ILE A 71 -2.73 -6.24 -3.96
CA ILE A 71 -3.46 -7.35 -4.57
C ILE A 71 -3.20 -8.65 -3.79
N VAL A 72 -1.95 -8.96 -3.46
CA VAL A 72 -1.60 -10.17 -2.68
C VAL A 72 -2.27 -10.14 -1.31
N VAL A 73 -2.21 -9.00 -0.60
CA VAL A 73 -2.91 -8.83 0.67
C VAL A 73 -4.41 -9.05 0.49
N TYR A 74 -5.04 -8.44 -0.52
CA TYR A 74 -6.47 -8.62 -0.79
C TYR A 74 -6.86 -10.09 -1.05
N LEU A 75 -6.08 -10.80 -1.87
CA LEU A 75 -6.32 -12.21 -2.17
C LEU A 75 -6.16 -13.10 -0.93
N ILE A 76 -5.17 -12.82 -0.08
CA ILE A 76 -5.00 -13.54 1.18
C ILE A 76 -6.16 -13.27 2.14
N LEU A 77 -6.61 -12.01 2.23
CA LEU A 77 -7.71 -11.59 3.11
C LEU A 77 -9.06 -12.16 2.69
N PHE A 78 -9.37 -12.15 1.39
CA PHE A 78 -10.73 -12.36 0.88
C PHE A 78 -10.84 -13.44 -0.18
N GLY A 79 -9.75 -13.78 -0.88
CA GLY A 79 -9.75 -14.81 -1.92
C GLY A 79 -9.94 -16.22 -1.35
N PHE A 80 -9.32 -16.55 -0.22
CA PHE A 80 -9.47 -17.85 0.45
C PHE A 80 -10.81 -18.04 1.18
N ILE A 81 -11.58 -16.97 1.40
CA ILE A 81 -12.90 -17.07 2.06
C ILE A 81 -13.98 -17.55 1.06
N SER A 82 -13.67 -17.60 -0.24
CA SER A 82 -14.62 -17.94 -1.31
C SER A 82 -14.52 -19.38 -1.86
N SER A 83 -13.69 -20.24 -1.27
CA SER A 83 -13.49 -21.64 -1.68
C SER A 83 -13.97 -22.65 -0.65
#